data_AF-A0A0U5G5L6-F1
#
_entry.id   AF-A0A0U5G5L6-F1
#
_cell.length_a   1.000
_cell.length_b   1.000
_cell.length_c   1.000
_cell.angle_alpha   90.00
_cell.angle_beta   90.00
_cell.angle_gamma   90.00
#
_symmetry.space_group_name_H-M   'P 1'
#
loop_
_entity.id
_entity.type
_entity.pdbx_description
1 polymer ?
#
loop_
_entity_poly.entity_id
_entity_poly.type
_entity_poly.pdbx_seq_one_letter_code
_entity_poly.pdbx_strand_id
1 'polypeptide(L)'
;MHSHLHTPYNINCEEIMTALDECHARGFIHKALGNCNDIKRDVNRCLAGERYARAKRNRDDAREKRKRIEKIWADERAAATGVSAADLATATAAAAAVGGEKQ
;
A
#
# COMPACT_ATOMS: atom_id res chain seq x y z
N MET A 1 27.39 4.90 -3.66
CA MET A 1 26.00 4.94 -4.15
C MET A 1 25.07 5.15 -2.97
N HIS A 2 24.82 6.40 -2.59
CA HIS A 2 23.71 6.73 -1.69
C HIS A 2 22.48 6.88 -2.59
N SER A 3 21.57 5.89 -2.58
CA SER A 3 20.23 6.16 -3.12
C SER A 3 19.68 7.38 -2.39
N HIS A 4 18.89 8.24 -3.04
CA HIS A 4 18.28 9.42 -2.40
C HIS A 4 17.57 9.02 -1.10
N LEU A 5 18.30 9.12 0.00
CA LEU A 5 17.94 8.57 1.30
C LEU A 5 17.19 9.65 2.08
N HIS A 6 17.58 10.91 1.89
CA HIS A 6 16.89 12.11 2.36
C HIS A 6 15.65 12.39 1.49
N THR A 7 14.58 11.64 1.74
CA THR A 7 13.23 12.00 1.32
C THR A 7 12.40 12.22 2.57
N PRO A 8 11.35 13.05 2.53
CA PRO A 8 10.48 13.28 3.69
C PRO A 8 9.86 11.99 4.25
N TYR A 9 9.82 10.94 3.44
CA TYR A 9 9.29 9.64 3.82
C TYR A 9 10.28 8.72 4.53
N ASN A 10 11.56 9.09 4.62
CA ASN A 10 12.59 8.28 5.29
C ASN A 10 13.19 9.00 6.49
N ILE A 11 12.56 10.09 6.97
CA ILE A 11 13.04 10.88 8.12
C ILE A 11 13.20 9.99 9.36
N ASN A 12 12.32 9.00 9.54
CA ASN A 12 12.39 8.05 10.65
C ASN A 12 13.62 7.13 10.64
N CYS A 13 14.35 7.06 9.51
CA CYS A 13 15.55 6.23 9.37
C CYS A 13 16.85 7.05 9.46
N GLU A 14 16.78 8.35 9.73
CA GLU A 14 17.93 9.26 9.70
C GLU A 14 19.04 8.83 10.66
N GLU A 15 18.71 8.45 11.90
CA GLU A 15 19.70 8.03 12.90
C GLU A 15 20.57 6.83 12.45
N ILE A 16 19.93 5.81 11.86
CA ILE A 16 20.63 4.61 11.37
C ILE A 16 21.46 4.93 10.13
N MET A 17 21.00 5.90 9.33
CA MET A 17 21.72 6.37 8.15
C MET A 17 22.96 7.18 8.53
N THR A 18 22.86 8.05 9.54
CA THR A 18 24.02 8.74 10.13
C THR A 18 25.03 7.75 10.68
N ALA A 19 24.59 6.69 11.38
CA ALA A 19 25.49 5.64 11.86
C ALA A 19 26.23 4.90 10.71
N LEU A 20 25.58 4.72 9.56
CA LEU A 20 26.21 4.13 8.38
C LEU A 20 27.26 5.08 7.77
N ASP A 21 26.96 6.37 7.75
CA ASP A 21 27.87 7.40 7.24
C ASP A 21 29.10 7.55 8.15
N GLU A 22 28.92 7.52 9.47
CA GLU A 22 30.02 7.46 10.43
C GLU A 22 30.89 6.21 10.24
N CYS A 23 30.27 5.06 9.96
CA CYS A 23 31.02 3.84 9.66
C CYS A 23 31.82 3.97 8.35
N HIS A 24 31.24 4.56 7.32
CA HIS A 24 31.94 4.84 6.06
C HIS A 24 33.06 5.88 6.23
N ALA A 25 32.92 6.84 7.16
CA ALA A 25 33.93 7.85 7.45
C ALA A 25 35.22 7.27 8.07
N ARG A 26 35.17 6.03 8.60
CA ARG A 26 36.36 5.31 9.11
C ARG A 26 37.35 4.91 8.01
N GLY A 27 36.95 4.98 6.74
CA GLY A 27 37.82 4.81 5.60
C GLY A 27 37.33 3.79 4.58
N PHE A 28 37.83 3.93 3.35
CA PHE A 28 37.39 3.11 2.21
C PHE A 28 37.66 1.61 2.40
N ILE A 29 38.81 1.24 2.97
CA ILE A 29 39.16 -0.18 3.21
C ILE A 29 38.18 -0.81 4.23
N HIS A 30 37.83 -0.09 5.29
CA HIS A 30 36.87 -0.55 6.29
C HIS A 30 35.49 -0.84 5.67
N LYS A 31 35.06 0.05 4.76
CA LYS A 31 33.85 -0.14 3.97
C LYS A 31 33.95 -1.32 3.01
N ALA A 32 35.07 -1.45 2.29
CA ALA A 32 35.26 -2.47 1.26
C ALA A 32 35.33 -3.90 1.83
N LEU A 33 35.88 -4.06 3.03
CA LEU A 33 35.93 -5.35 3.75
C LEU A 33 34.59 -5.75 4.38
N GLY A 34 33.58 -4.87 4.33
CA GLY A 34 32.24 -5.17 4.83
C GLY A 34 32.06 -4.96 6.33
N ASN A 35 32.97 -4.25 7.01
CA ASN A 35 32.86 -3.99 8.45
C ASN A 35 31.64 -3.11 8.83
N CYS A 36 30.97 -2.49 7.86
CA CYS A 36 29.73 -1.71 8.05
C CYS A 36 28.46 -2.51 7.71
N ASN A 37 28.54 -3.82 7.49
CA ASN A 37 27.40 -4.60 6.99
C ASN A 37 26.24 -4.73 7.98
N ASP A 38 26.49 -4.75 9.28
CA ASP A 38 25.42 -4.85 10.27
C ASP A 38 24.57 -3.57 10.30
N ILE A 39 25.22 -2.41 10.34
CA ILE A 39 24.55 -1.11 10.24
C ILE A 39 23.79 -1.00 8.91
N LYS A 40 24.39 -1.48 7.81
CA LYS A 40 23.72 -1.53 6.50
C LYS A 40 22.46 -2.41 6.52
N ARG A 41 22.43 -3.52 7.28
CA ARG A 41 21.24 -4.35 7.44
C ARG A 41 20.15 -3.60 8.19
N ASP A 42 20.50 -2.80 9.19
CA ASP A 42 19.55 -1.99 9.94
C ASP A 42 18.94 -0.88 9.08
N VAL A 43 19.75 -0.20 8.25
CA VAL A 43 19.25 0.78 7.26
C VAL A 43 18.25 0.11 6.32
N ASN A 44 18.60 -1.07 5.77
CA ASN A 44 17.72 -1.80 4.87
C ASN A 44 16.40 -2.21 5.54
N ARG A 45 16.45 -2.65 6.80
CA ARG A 45 15.27 -3.01 7.58
C ARG A 45 14.36 -1.81 7.79
N CYS A 46 14.92 -0.66 8.16
CA CYS A 46 14.16 0.57 8.36
C CYS A 46 13.46 1.02 7.06
N LEU A 47 14.23 1.13 5.97
CA LEU A 47 13.69 1.57 4.68
C LEU A 47 12.65 0.58 4.11
N ALA A 48 12.82 -0.72 4.34
CA ALA A 48 11.82 -1.71 3.97
C ALA A 48 10.52 -1.51 4.77
N GLY A 49 10.62 -1.22 6.06
CA GLY A 49 9.48 -0.87 6.92
C GLY A 49 8.71 0.35 6.41
N GLU A 50 9.42 1.44 6.08
CA GLU A 50 8.81 2.66 5.55
C GLU A 50 8.13 2.43 4.18
N ARG A 51 8.77 1.66 3.29
CA ARG A 51 8.16 1.26 2.01
C ARG A 51 6.89 0.45 2.22
N TYR A 52 6.90 -0.48 3.17
CA TYR A 52 5.73 -1.29 3.50
C TYR A 52 4.59 -0.45 4.08
N ALA A 53 4.89 0.45 5.03
CA ALA A 53 3.90 1.35 5.62
C ALA A 53 3.23 2.23 4.55
N ARG A 54 4.02 2.81 3.63
CA ARG A 54 3.48 3.56 2.49
C ARG A 54 2.62 2.69 1.58
N ALA A 55 3.09 1.50 1.22
CA ALA A 55 2.33 0.60 0.37
C ALA A 55 1.00 0.21 1.01
N LYS A 56 0.98 0.03 2.34
CA LYS A 56 -0.25 -0.22 3.10
C LYS A 56 -1.20 0.97 3.04
N ARG A 57 -0.75 2.18 3.35
CA ARG A 57 -1.55 3.42 3.25
C ARG A 57 -2.15 3.59 1.86
N ASN A 58 -1.35 3.45 0.82
CA ASN A 58 -1.83 3.57 -0.56
C ASN A 58 -2.90 2.52 -0.92
N ARG A 59 -2.75 1.29 -0.41
CA ARG A 59 -3.75 0.23 -0.60
C ARG A 59 -5.05 0.54 0.15
N ASP A 60 -4.95 1.02 1.38
CA ASP A 60 -6.11 1.37 2.21
C ASP A 60 -6.88 2.55 1.59
N ASP A 61 -6.16 3.61 1.18
CA ASP A 61 -6.74 4.77 0.50
C ASP A 61 -7.40 4.39 -0.83
N ALA A 62 -6.77 3.51 -1.60
CA ALA A 62 -7.34 3.01 -2.85
C ALA A 62 -8.62 2.21 -2.60
N ARG A 63 -8.67 1.40 -1.53
CA ARG A 63 -9.87 0.65 -1.13
C ARG A 63 -10.99 1.60 -0.69
N GLU A 64 -10.69 2.62 0.12
CA GLU A 64 -11.68 3.63 0.50
C GLU A 64 -12.23 4.38 -0.71
N LYS A 65 -11.36 4.84 -1.60
CA LYS A 65 -11.76 5.55 -2.83
C LYS A 65 -12.65 4.68 -3.71
N ARG A 66 -12.30 3.40 -3.90
CA ARG A 66 -13.14 2.44 -4.64
C ARG A 66 -14.51 2.28 -4.01
N LYS A 67 -14.59 2.05 -2.70
CA LYS A 67 -15.88 1.97 -1.97
C LYS A 67 -16.73 3.22 -2.13
N ARG A 68 -16.12 4.42 -2.06
CA ARG A 68 -16.83 5.70 -2.25
C ARG A 68 -17.38 5.83 -3.66
N ILE A 69 -16.57 5.53 -4.67
CA ILE A 69 -16.98 5.58 -6.09
C ILE A 69 -18.08 4.56 -6.38
N GLU A 70 -17.93 3.32 -5.90
CA GLU A 70 -18.93 2.27 -6.04
C GLU A 70 -20.27 2.66 -5.41
N LYS A 71 -20.24 3.30 -4.23
CA LYS A 71 -21.44 3.83 -3.58
C LYS A 71 -22.09 4.92 -4.43
N ILE A 72 -21.33 5.92 -4.89
CA ILE A 72 -21.85 7.00 -5.73
C ILE A 72 -22.49 6.45 -7.00
N TRP A 73 -21.82 5.52 -7.70
CA TRP A 73 -22.37 4.89 -8.90
C TRP A 73 -23.59 4.01 -8.62
N ALA A 74 -23.67 3.37 -7.46
CA ALA A 74 -24.85 2.63 -7.05
C ALA A 74 -26.04 3.58 -6.78
N ASP A 75 -25.80 4.68 -6.06
CA ASP A 75 -26.79 5.70 -5.74
C ASP A 75 -27.29 6.39 -7.04
N GLU A 76 -26.39 6.74 -7.97
CA GLU A 76 -26.73 7.31 -9.28
C GLU A 76 -27.52 6.33 -10.16
N ARG A 77 -27.14 5.04 -10.18
CA ARG A 77 -27.91 4.02 -10.92
C ARG A 77 -29.30 3.82 -10.33
N ALA A 78 -29.44 3.81 -9.01
CA ALA A 78 -30.74 3.72 -8.34
C ALA A 78 -31.61 4.95 -8.64
N ALA A 79 -31.04 6.16 -8.59
CA ALA A 79 -31.74 7.40 -8.92
C ALA A 79 -32.14 7.46 -10.41
N ALA A 80 -31.28 7.00 -11.32
CA ALA A 80 -31.55 7.02 -12.77
C ALA A 80 -32.57 5.96 -13.22
N THR A 81 -32.71 4.86 -12.48
CA THR A 81 -33.62 3.76 -12.86
C THR A 81 -34.98 3.83 -12.17
N GLY A 82 -35.15 4.66 -11.13
CA GLY A 82 -36.41 4.77 -10.39
C GLY A 82 -36.85 3.48 -9.67
N VAL A 83 -35.99 2.46 -9.64
CA VAL A 83 -36.23 1.14 -9.05
C VAL A 83 -35.23 0.99 -7.91
N SER A 84 -35.71 0.64 -6.71
CA SER A 84 -34.89 0.66 -5.51
C SER A 84 -33.84 -0.46 -5.52
N ALA A 85 -32.75 -0.29 -4.77
CA ALA A 85 -31.72 -1.32 -4.62
C ALA A 85 -32.28 -2.66 -4.09
N ALA A 86 -33.39 -2.63 -3.34
CA ALA A 86 -34.10 -3.81 -2.87
C ALA A 86 -34.83 -4.54 -4.02
N ASP A 87 -35.36 -3.82 -4.99
CA ASP A 87 -36.03 -4.39 -6.15
C ASP A 87 -35.02 -5.05 -7.10
N LEU A 88 -33.83 -4.46 -7.28
CA LEU A 88 -32.75 -5.08 -8.06
C LEU A 88 -32.18 -6.33 -7.39
N ALA A 89 -32.04 -6.31 -6.06
CA ALA A 89 -31.63 -7.48 -5.29
C ALA A 89 -32.67 -8.61 -5.38
N THR A 90 -33.96 -8.25 -5.40
CA THR A 90 -35.06 -9.20 -5.54
C THR A 90 -35.12 -9.77 -6.96
N ALA A 91 -34.91 -8.93 -7.99
CA ALA A 91 -34.88 -9.37 -9.39
C ALA A 91 -33.68 -10.28 -9.70
N THR A 92 -32.50 -9.99 -9.15
CA THR A 92 -31.30 -10.85 -9.30
C THR A 92 -31.46 -12.17 -8.55
N ALA A 93 -32.07 -12.18 -7.36
CA ALA A 93 -32.41 -13.40 -6.64
C ALA A 93 -33.47 -14.24 -7.38
N ALA A 94 -34.50 -13.60 -7.96
CA ALA A 94 -35.53 -14.27 -8.75
C ALA A 94 -34.94 -14.90 -10.04
N ALA A 95 -34.04 -14.21 -10.73
CA ALA A 95 -33.35 -14.74 -11.91
C ALA A 95 -32.45 -15.95 -11.58
N ALA A 96 -31.80 -15.95 -10.40
CA ALA A 96 -30.99 -17.07 -9.93
C ALA A 96 -31.84 -18.31 -9.58
N ALA A 97 -33.07 -18.12 -9.11
CA ALA A 97 -33.99 -19.22 -8.80
C ALA A 97 -34.57 -19.90 -10.06
N VAL A 98 -34.75 -19.15 -11.16
CA VAL A 98 -35.29 -19.69 -12.43
C VAL A 98 -34.22 -20.47 -13.23
N GLY A 99 -32.94 -20.21 -13.03
CA GLY A 99 -31.84 -20.90 -13.72
C GLY A 99 -31.50 -22.31 -13.21
N GLY A 100 -32.18 -22.78 -12.15
CA GLY A 100 -31.91 -24.06 -11.47
C GLY A 100 -32.74 -25.26 -11.95
N GLU A 101 -33.55 -25.13 -13.00
CA GLU A 101 -34.40 -26.21 -13.51
C GLU A 101 -33.98 -26.63 -14.93
N LYS A 102 -32.91 -27.42 -15.00
CA LYS A 102 -32.59 -28.25 -16.17
C LYS A 102 -32.54 -29.71 -15.70
N GLN A 103 -33.67 -30.41 -15.87
CA GLN A 103 -33.69 -31.84 -16.16
C GLN A 103 -33.56 -32.02 -17.67
#